data_AF-A0A963Q223-F1
#
_entry.id   AF-A0A963Q223-F1
#
_cell.length_a   1.000
_cell.length_b   1.000
_cell.length_c   1.000
_cell.angle_alpha   90.00
_cell.angle_beta   90.00
_cell.angle_gamma   90.00
#
_symmetry.space_group_name_H-M   'P 1'
#
loop_
_entity.id
_entity.type
_entity.pdbx_description
1 polymer ?
#
loop_
_entity_poly.entity_id
_entity_poly.type
_entity_poly.pdbx_seq_one_letter_code
_entity_poly.pdbx_strand_id
1 'polypeptide(L)'
;MKSNPLLKWLLIPMALLLVFVGIKLFSGAPGGQPAPKGAASTLTPEEMKALGIAGDTPRDTVATLVAQVKQLRTELQSALGDNKQHKAENERLRARESAIDQRIQSALEGERSRLEQERNQVASDRQQTQGLLQDLQRQLDGLSGKGGPSDLPVGLGLEEGDGQRFNRGVASTQWVEPDDAKVDAKNSSKEPSFPLSFGPAQKSLSAAVESVADVGSRAVGASTKAVYTVPSNSTLMGSIAMTALIGRVPIDGTVNDPYPFKVLIGPDNLTANGIDIPDVAGAVVSGTASGDWTLSCVRGQIRSVTFVFQDGTIRTVPEDSSKGGNSGGNSGHNGARIQGGLGWISDPYGIPCVSGE
;
A
#
# COMPACT_ATOMS: atom_id res chain seq x y z
N MET A 1 41.86 -7.62 41.07
CA MET A 1 40.90 -6.89 40.23
C MET A 1 41.53 -5.55 39.84
N LYS A 2 41.96 -5.41 38.58
CA LYS A 2 42.65 -4.20 38.08
C LYS A 2 41.61 -3.08 37.91
N SER A 3 41.79 -1.96 38.62
CA SER A 3 40.89 -0.81 38.53
C SER A 3 41.13 -0.05 37.22
N ASN A 4 40.05 0.19 36.46
CA ASN A 4 40.11 0.94 35.21
C ASN A 4 40.34 2.44 35.50
N PRO A 5 41.43 3.05 35.01
CA PRO A 5 41.77 4.44 35.29
C PRO A 5 40.75 5.44 34.71
N LEU A 6 40.00 5.03 33.67
CA LEU A 6 38.91 5.80 33.07
C LEU A 6 37.74 6.06 34.03
N LEU A 7 37.42 5.09 34.90
CA LEU A 7 36.31 5.25 35.85
C LEU A 7 36.63 6.31 36.92
N LYS A 8 37.90 6.42 37.31
CA LYS A 8 38.34 7.45 38.27
C LYS A 8 38.25 8.85 37.69
N TRP A 9 38.60 9.01 36.41
CA TRP A 9 38.53 10.31 35.72
C TRP A 9 37.10 10.73 35.34
N LEU A 10 36.17 9.77 35.18
CA LEU A 10 34.75 10.06 34.92
C LEU A 10 33.96 10.35 36.21
N LEU A 11 34.39 9.81 37.35
CA LEU A 11 33.76 10.06 38.66
C LEU A 11 33.96 11.49 39.17
N ILE A 12 35.09 12.14 38.84
CA ILE A 12 35.41 13.51 39.28
C ILE A 12 34.41 14.56 38.73
N PRO A 13 34.14 14.64 37.41
CA PRO A 13 33.15 15.59 36.88
C PRO A 13 31.73 15.26 37.35
N MET A 14 31.38 13.98 37.51
CA MET A 14 30.07 13.56 38.00
C MET A 14 29.82 13.95 39.46
N ALA A 15 30.84 13.83 40.32
CA ALA A 15 30.78 14.28 41.71
C ALA A 15 30.66 15.81 41.81
N LEU A 16 31.39 16.56 40.97
CA LEU A 16 31.27 18.02 40.92
C LEU A 16 29.87 18.48 40.49
N LEU A 17 29.26 17.76 39.54
CA LEU A 17 27.89 18.06 39.09
C LEU A 17 26.87 17.82 40.20
N LEU A 18 27.02 16.75 40.97
CA LEU A 18 26.17 16.45 42.13
C LEU A 18 26.33 17.48 43.25
N VAL A 19 27.56 17.94 43.52
CA VAL A 19 27.82 19.01 44.49
C VAL A 19 27.21 20.33 44.03
N PHE A 20 27.34 20.68 42.74
CA PHE A 20 26.76 21.89 42.19
C PHE A 20 25.23 21.90 42.27
N VAL A 21 24.59 20.78 41.94
CA VAL A 21 23.13 20.60 42.07
C VAL A 21 22.71 20.65 43.54
N GLY A 22 23.48 20.04 44.44
CA GLY A 22 23.25 20.12 45.89
C GLY A 22 23.30 21.54 46.44
N ILE A 23 24.29 22.35 46.03
CA ILE A 23 24.41 23.76 46.43
C ILE A 23 23.25 24.59 45.89
N LYS A 24 22.82 24.35 44.64
CA LYS A 24 21.69 25.07 44.04
C LYS A 24 20.35 24.75 44.70
N LEU A 25 20.17 23.52 45.17
CA LEU A 25 18.96 23.08 45.89
C LEU A 25 18.94 23.54 47.36
N PHE A 26 20.10 23.66 48.00
CA PHE A 26 20.19 24.15 49.39
C PHE A 26 20.34 25.66 49.54
N SER A 27 20.62 26.40 48.47
CA SER A 27 20.69 27.88 48.49
C SER A 27 19.34 28.57 48.29
N GLY A 28 18.23 27.85 48.48
CA GLY A 28 16.91 28.45 48.67
C GLY A 28 16.87 29.20 50.00
N ALA A 29 17.19 30.49 49.97
CA ALA A 29 17.25 31.36 51.14
C ALA A 29 15.87 31.45 51.85
N PRO A 30 15.81 31.29 53.19
CA PRO A 30 14.68 31.72 54.00
C PRO A 30 14.96 33.10 54.59
N GLY A 31 14.00 34.03 54.50
CA GLY A 31 14.04 35.26 55.29
C GLY A 31 13.48 36.48 54.55
N GLY A 32 12.20 36.78 54.80
CA GLY A 32 11.55 37.98 54.31
C GLY A 32 11.98 39.25 55.03
N GLN A 33 11.94 40.35 54.29
CA GLN A 33 11.79 41.70 54.84
C GLN A 33 10.46 42.28 54.30
N PRO A 34 9.65 42.94 55.16
CA PRO A 34 8.36 43.47 54.76
C PRO A 34 8.54 44.67 53.82
N ALA A 35 7.87 44.60 52.67
CA ALA A 35 7.82 45.70 51.71
C ALA A 35 7.18 46.95 52.36
N PRO A 36 7.75 48.15 52.16
CA PRO A 36 7.05 49.38 52.50
C PRO A 36 5.83 49.52 51.59
N LYS A 37 4.66 49.65 52.21
CA LYS A 37 3.42 50.07 51.54
C LYS A 37 3.65 51.47 50.97
N GLY A 38 3.39 51.63 49.67
CA GLY A 38 3.17 52.94 49.06
C GLY A 38 4.25 53.38 48.07
N ALA A 39 4.36 52.70 46.95
CA ALA A 39 4.74 53.34 45.70
C ALA A 39 4.04 52.57 44.57
N ALA A 40 2.99 53.17 44.02
CA ALA A 40 2.48 52.74 42.74
C ALA A 40 3.64 52.80 41.75
N SER A 41 3.99 51.67 41.17
CA SER A 41 5.01 51.56 40.12
C SER A 41 4.55 52.39 38.93
N THR A 42 4.96 53.65 38.88
CA THR A 42 4.73 54.51 37.73
C THR A 42 5.59 53.99 36.60
N LEU A 43 4.95 53.37 35.60
CA LEU A 43 5.59 52.94 34.36
C LEU A 43 6.40 54.10 33.78
N THR A 44 7.60 53.82 33.31
CA THR A 44 8.41 54.86 32.66
C THR A 44 7.74 55.27 31.34
N PRO A 45 7.82 56.54 30.91
CA PRO A 45 7.11 57.04 29.71
C PRO A 45 7.50 56.30 28.42
N GLU A 46 8.69 55.68 28.40
CA GLU A 46 9.17 54.82 27.30
C GLU A 46 8.44 53.46 27.27
N GLU A 47 8.13 52.88 28.43
CA GLU A 47 7.35 51.63 28.52
C GLU A 47 5.88 51.87 28.15
N MET A 48 5.31 53.01 28.56
CA MET A 48 3.95 53.39 28.15
C MET A 48 3.83 53.57 26.62
N LYS A 49 4.90 54.01 25.95
CA LYS A 49 4.95 54.15 24.48
C LYS A 49 5.15 52.81 23.78
N ALA A 50 5.96 51.91 24.33
CA ALA A 50 6.16 50.56 23.80
C ALA A 50 4.91 49.67 23.95
N LEU A 51 4.10 49.90 24.98
CA LEU A 51 2.82 49.24 25.20
C LEU A 51 1.62 49.93 24.51
N GLY A 52 1.84 51.03 23.77
CA GLY A 52 0.78 51.72 23.02
C GLY A 52 -0.22 52.52 23.86
N ILE A 53 0.08 52.77 25.13
CA ILE A 53 -0.82 53.35 26.15
C ILE A 53 -0.68 54.87 26.27
N ALA A 54 -0.03 55.53 25.30
CA ALA A 54 0.40 56.94 25.41
C ALA A 54 -0.73 57.99 25.40
N GLY A 55 -2.00 57.59 25.52
CA GLY A 55 -3.15 58.50 25.54
C GLY A 55 -4.37 58.02 26.33
N ASP A 56 -4.34 56.81 26.92
CA ASP A 56 -5.48 56.26 27.64
C ASP A 56 -5.55 56.82 29.07
N THR A 57 -6.74 57.20 29.52
CA THR A 57 -6.90 57.61 30.91
C THR A 57 -6.68 56.40 31.83
N PRO A 58 -6.27 56.58 33.10
CA PRO A 58 -6.13 55.48 34.05
C PRO A 58 -7.40 54.62 34.24
N ARG A 59 -8.56 55.12 33.82
CA ARG A 59 -9.82 54.36 33.80
C ARG A 59 -9.96 53.48 32.56
N ASP A 60 -9.48 53.93 31.41
CA ASP A 60 -9.53 53.19 30.15
C ASP A 60 -8.54 52.01 30.13
N THR A 61 -7.37 52.17 30.76
CA THR A 61 -6.40 51.09 30.94
C THR A 61 -6.92 49.99 31.87
N VAL A 62 -7.57 50.35 32.98
CA VAL A 62 -8.21 49.39 33.89
C VAL A 62 -9.40 48.71 33.22
N ALA A 63 -10.21 49.45 32.45
CA ALA A 63 -11.31 48.86 31.69
C ALA A 63 -10.81 47.83 30.67
N THR A 64 -9.71 48.12 29.99
CA THR A 64 -9.06 47.21 29.03
C THR A 64 -8.50 45.98 29.71
N LEU A 65 -7.80 46.12 30.85
CA LEU A 65 -7.32 44.97 31.62
C LEU A 65 -8.47 44.10 32.14
N VAL A 66 -9.54 44.72 32.64
CA VAL A 66 -10.74 43.99 33.08
C VAL A 66 -11.41 43.27 31.91
N ALA A 67 -11.44 43.87 30.72
CA ALA A 67 -11.94 43.23 29.51
C ALA A 67 -11.07 42.03 29.11
N GLN A 68 -9.74 42.16 29.11
CA GLN A 68 -8.82 41.06 28.82
C GLN A 68 -8.91 39.93 29.85
N VAL A 69 -9.04 40.25 31.14
CA VAL A 69 -9.23 39.23 32.19
C VAL A 69 -10.57 38.51 32.02
N LYS A 70 -11.63 39.22 31.64
CA LYS A 70 -12.92 38.59 31.31
C LYS A 70 -12.80 37.67 30.09
N GLN A 71 -12.08 38.10 29.06
CA GLN A 71 -11.82 37.29 27.87
C GLN A 71 -11.03 36.02 28.23
N LEU A 72 -9.93 36.14 28.95
CA LEU A 72 -9.12 35.00 29.42
C LEU A 72 -9.94 34.03 30.27
N ARG A 73 -10.84 34.54 31.10
CA ARG A 73 -11.75 33.69 31.89
C ARG A 73 -12.71 32.91 31.00
N THR A 74 -13.26 33.55 29.97
CA THR A 74 -14.13 32.89 28.98
C THR A 74 -13.36 31.82 28.20
N GLU A 75 -12.14 32.12 27.74
CA GLU A 75 -11.28 31.18 27.04
C GLU A 75 -10.89 29.99 27.93
N LEU A 76 -10.51 30.22 29.19
CA LEU A 76 -10.24 29.15 30.15
C LEU A 76 -11.48 28.29 30.41
N GLN A 77 -12.66 28.90 30.51
CA GLN A 77 -13.90 28.17 30.70
C GLN A 77 -14.26 27.33 29.47
N SER A 78 -14.02 27.86 28.26
CA SER A 78 -14.17 27.10 27.01
C SER A 78 -13.20 25.94 26.95
N ALA A 79 -11.90 26.18 27.16
CA ALA A 79 -10.86 25.16 27.12
C ALA A 79 -11.08 24.04 28.15
N LEU A 80 -11.59 24.37 29.34
CA LEU A 80 -11.98 23.37 30.33
C LEU A 80 -13.22 22.56 29.88
N GLY A 81 -14.16 23.19 29.16
CA GLY A 81 -15.29 22.52 28.53
C GLY A 81 -14.83 21.55 27.45
N ASP A 82 -13.98 22.01 26.54
CA ASP A 82 -13.43 21.21 25.43
C ASP A 82 -12.58 20.05 25.97
N ASN A 83 -11.78 20.27 27.02
CA ASN A 83 -11.00 19.19 27.64
C ASN A 83 -11.91 18.09 28.25
N LYS A 84 -13.03 18.47 28.87
CA LYS A 84 -14.03 17.51 29.36
C LYS A 84 -14.69 16.75 28.22
N GLN A 85 -15.03 17.44 27.14
CA GLN A 85 -15.62 16.82 25.95
C GLN A 85 -14.64 15.84 25.31
N HIS A 86 -13.38 16.22 25.13
CA HIS A 86 -12.34 15.34 24.61
C HIS A 86 -12.09 14.13 25.52
N LYS A 87 -12.13 14.30 26.84
CA LYS A 87 -12.05 13.14 27.77
C LYS A 87 -13.22 12.18 27.57
N ALA A 88 -14.46 12.67 27.48
CA ALA A 88 -15.63 11.84 27.26
C ALA A 88 -15.57 11.11 25.90
N GLU A 89 -15.07 11.77 24.86
CA GLU A 89 -14.86 11.15 23.55
C GLU A 89 -13.76 10.09 23.59
N ASN A 90 -12.65 10.33 24.30
CA ASN A 90 -11.58 9.36 24.45
C ASN A 90 -12.06 8.11 25.21
N GLU A 91 -12.84 8.27 26.27
CA GLU A 91 -13.47 7.16 26.98
C GLU A 91 -14.43 6.38 26.06
N ARG A 92 -15.21 7.08 25.23
CA ARG A 92 -16.09 6.46 24.25
C ARG A 92 -15.31 5.67 23.19
N LEU A 93 -14.18 6.20 22.72
CA LEU A 93 -13.31 5.52 21.76
C LEU A 93 -12.69 4.26 22.36
N ARG A 94 -12.19 4.33 23.60
CA ARG A 94 -11.69 3.14 24.32
C ARG A 94 -12.75 2.07 24.54
N ALA A 95 -14.00 2.49 24.83
CA ALA A 95 -15.11 1.55 24.94
C ALA A 95 -15.47 0.90 23.60
N ARG A 96 -15.29 1.60 22.48
CA ARG A 96 -15.46 1.02 21.14
C ARG A 96 -14.34 0.07 20.78
N GLU A 97 -13.10 0.43 21.09
CA GLU A 97 -11.92 -0.41 20.85
C GLU A 97 -12.07 -1.76 21.56
N SER A 98 -12.43 -1.76 22.85
CA SER A 98 -12.66 -3.01 23.59
C SER A 98 -13.82 -3.85 23.04
N ALA A 99 -14.88 -3.21 22.55
CA ALA A 99 -15.99 -3.90 21.89
C ALA A 99 -15.57 -4.52 20.53
N ILE A 100 -14.68 -3.85 19.80
CA ILE A 100 -14.12 -4.37 18.54
C ILE A 100 -13.20 -5.56 18.82
N ASP A 101 -12.32 -5.48 19.81
CA ASP A 101 -11.44 -6.58 20.20
C ASP A 101 -12.21 -7.84 20.57
N GLN A 102 -13.30 -7.71 21.33
CA GLN A 102 -14.19 -8.84 21.66
C GLN A 102 -14.85 -9.45 20.41
N ARG A 103 -15.25 -8.62 19.44
CA ARG A 103 -15.81 -9.09 18.17
C ARG A 103 -14.76 -9.80 17.31
N ILE A 104 -13.53 -9.31 17.29
CA ILE A 104 -12.44 -9.94 16.56
C ILE A 104 -12.08 -11.28 17.20
N GLN A 105 -11.97 -11.35 18.53
CA GLN A 105 -11.68 -12.59 19.24
C GLN A 105 -12.76 -13.65 18.99
N SER A 106 -14.04 -13.28 19.09
CA SER A 106 -15.15 -14.20 18.81
C SER A 106 -15.20 -14.64 17.35
N ALA A 107 -14.94 -13.74 16.39
CA ALA A 107 -14.86 -14.10 14.97
C ALA A 107 -13.67 -15.04 14.69
N LEU A 108 -12.51 -14.78 15.30
CA LEU A 108 -11.31 -15.60 15.15
C LEU A 108 -11.48 -17.00 15.76
N GLU A 109 -12.13 -17.09 16.93
CA GLU A 109 -12.46 -18.36 17.56
C GLU A 109 -13.51 -19.14 16.74
N GLY A 110 -14.48 -18.44 16.16
CA GLY A 110 -15.41 -18.99 15.18
C GLY A 110 -14.71 -19.62 13.97
N GLU A 111 -13.78 -18.89 13.33
CA GLU A 111 -13.00 -19.42 12.20
C GLU A 111 -12.09 -20.59 12.60
N ARG A 112 -11.43 -20.51 13.76
CA ARG A 112 -10.61 -21.64 14.25
C ARG A 112 -11.43 -22.89 14.48
N SER A 113 -12.58 -22.78 15.13
CA SER A 113 -13.46 -23.93 15.37
C SER A 113 -13.99 -24.54 14.07
N ARG A 114 -14.29 -23.71 13.07
CA ARG A 114 -14.67 -24.17 11.73
C ARG A 114 -13.54 -24.93 11.02
N LEU A 115 -12.32 -24.39 11.04
CA LEU A 115 -11.14 -25.06 10.48
C LEU A 115 -10.85 -26.40 11.16
N GLU A 116 -11.02 -26.48 12.49
CA GLU A 116 -10.86 -27.73 13.23
C GLU A 116 -11.94 -28.76 12.85
N GLN A 117 -13.19 -28.34 12.66
CA GLN A 117 -14.27 -29.22 12.19
C GLN A 117 -13.99 -29.74 10.77
N GLU A 118 -13.61 -28.87 9.83
CA GLU A 118 -13.26 -29.27 8.47
C GLU A 118 -12.09 -30.26 8.46
N ARG A 119 -11.04 -30.00 9.26
CA ARG A 119 -9.90 -30.93 9.39
C ARG A 119 -10.33 -32.29 9.94
N ASN A 120 -11.18 -32.31 10.96
CA ASN A 120 -11.67 -33.55 11.55
C ASN A 120 -12.58 -34.33 10.58
N GLN A 121 -13.38 -33.63 9.78
CA GLN A 121 -14.22 -34.24 8.75
C GLN A 121 -13.38 -34.86 7.63
N VAL A 122 -12.38 -34.14 7.12
CA VAL A 122 -11.43 -34.67 6.13
C VAL A 122 -10.64 -35.88 6.68
N ALA A 123 -10.27 -35.86 7.95
CA ALA A 123 -9.62 -37.00 8.59
C ALA A 123 -10.54 -38.23 8.66
N SER A 124 -11.83 -38.03 8.99
CA SER A 124 -12.83 -39.10 9.00
C SER A 124 -13.11 -39.66 7.62
N ASP A 125 -13.26 -38.80 6.61
CA ASP A 125 -13.47 -39.21 5.20
C ASP A 125 -12.26 -40.01 4.68
N ARG A 126 -11.03 -39.62 5.05
CA ARG A 126 -9.83 -40.41 4.74
C ARG A 126 -9.86 -41.79 5.36
N GLN A 127 -10.29 -41.92 6.62
CA GLN A 127 -10.40 -43.22 7.27
C GLN A 127 -11.47 -44.10 6.61
N GLN A 128 -12.61 -43.52 6.24
CA GLN A 128 -13.68 -44.25 5.54
C GLN A 128 -13.25 -44.71 4.15
N THR A 129 -12.62 -43.84 3.36
CA THR A 129 -12.12 -44.19 2.01
C THR A 129 -11.04 -45.25 2.05
N GLN A 130 -10.14 -45.23 3.05
CA GLN A 130 -9.15 -46.29 3.27
C GLN A 130 -9.82 -47.64 3.60
N GLY A 131 -10.91 -47.64 4.37
CA GLY A 131 -11.70 -48.85 4.65
C GLY A 131 -12.36 -49.43 3.38
N LEU A 132 -13.00 -48.58 2.58
CA LEU A 132 -13.63 -48.98 1.32
C LEU A 132 -12.63 -49.55 0.30
N LEU A 133 -11.43 -48.98 0.23
CA LEU A 133 -10.35 -49.49 -0.62
C LEU A 133 -9.89 -50.89 -0.21
N GLN A 134 -9.83 -51.17 1.10
CA GLN A 134 -9.48 -52.50 1.60
C GLN A 134 -10.57 -53.54 1.28
N ASP A 135 -11.84 -53.15 1.33
CA ASP A 135 -12.95 -54.04 0.95
C ASP A 135 -12.98 -54.31 -0.56
N LEU A 136 -12.72 -53.30 -1.40
CA LEU A 136 -12.59 -53.47 -2.85
C LEU A 136 -11.43 -54.43 -3.20
N GLN A 137 -10.28 -54.28 -2.53
CA GLN A 137 -9.14 -55.18 -2.69
C GLN A 137 -9.54 -56.63 -2.39
N ARG A 138 -10.27 -56.86 -1.29
CA ARG A 138 -10.76 -58.20 -0.90
C ARG A 138 -11.74 -58.80 -1.90
N GLN A 139 -12.66 -58.00 -2.45
CA GLN A 139 -13.60 -58.46 -3.48
C GLN A 139 -12.90 -58.81 -4.78
N LEU A 140 -11.90 -58.02 -5.18
CA LEU A 140 -11.13 -58.26 -6.40
C LEU A 140 -10.27 -59.53 -6.28
N ASP A 141 -9.61 -59.74 -5.13
CA ASP A 141 -8.86 -60.97 -4.85
C ASP A 141 -9.79 -62.21 -4.84
N GLY A 142 -11.03 -62.07 -4.36
CA GLY A 142 -12.05 -63.13 -4.41
C GLY A 142 -12.53 -63.50 -5.82
N LEU A 143 -12.52 -62.55 -6.76
CA LEU A 143 -12.83 -62.78 -8.18
C LEU A 143 -11.62 -63.34 -8.95
N SER A 144 -10.43 -62.84 -8.67
CA SER A 144 -9.16 -63.27 -9.26
C SER A 144 -8.82 -64.74 -8.95
N GLY A 145 -9.22 -65.24 -7.77
CA GLY A 145 -9.01 -66.63 -7.36
C GLY A 145 -9.84 -67.70 -8.09
N LYS A 146 -10.79 -67.32 -8.97
CA LYS A 146 -11.61 -68.24 -9.78
C LYS A 146 -11.21 -68.20 -11.25
N GLY A 147 -9.93 -68.47 -11.55
CA GLY A 147 -9.44 -68.62 -12.93
C GLY A 147 -9.63 -70.04 -13.47
N GLY A 148 -10.74 -70.30 -14.17
CA GLY A 148 -10.92 -71.45 -15.08
C GLY A 148 -11.17 -70.95 -16.50
N PRO A 149 -10.58 -71.53 -17.56
CA PRO A 149 -10.65 -71.00 -18.90
C PRO A 149 -11.94 -71.48 -19.56
N SER A 150 -12.95 -70.60 -19.66
CA SER A 150 -14.05 -70.58 -20.66
C SER A 150 -15.27 -69.92 -20.02
N ASP A 151 -15.26 -68.59 -19.91
CA ASP A 151 -16.53 -67.87 -19.84
C ASP A 151 -16.32 -66.48 -20.44
N LEU A 152 -16.19 -66.44 -21.77
CA LEU A 152 -16.41 -65.19 -22.48
C LEU A 152 -17.91 -64.87 -22.32
N PRO A 153 -18.26 -63.65 -21.88
CA PRO A 153 -19.64 -63.30 -21.60
C PRO A 153 -20.50 -63.47 -22.85
N VAL A 154 -21.59 -64.21 -22.70
CA VAL A 154 -22.62 -64.41 -23.72
C VAL A 154 -23.19 -63.06 -24.19
N GLY A 155 -22.82 -62.63 -25.40
CA GLY A 155 -23.26 -61.35 -25.96
C GLY A 155 -22.74 -61.01 -27.35
N LEU A 156 -21.91 -61.87 -27.97
CA LEU A 156 -21.33 -61.61 -29.30
C LEU A 156 -22.04 -62.33 -30.46
N GLY A 157 -23.16 -63.01 -30.20
CA GLY A 157 -24.07 -63.50 -31.27
C GLY A 157 -23.45 -64.46 -32.29
N LEU A 158 -22.31 -65.10 -31.96
CA LEU A 158 -21.69 -66.08 -32.82
C LEU A 158 -22.30 -67.45 -32.52
N GLU A 159 -23.18 -67.92 -33.41
CA GLU A 159 -23.70 -69.28 -33.39
C GLU A 159 -22.63 -70.26 -33.91
N GLU A 160 -22.59 -71.45 -33.30
CA GLU A 160 -21.65 -72.51 -33.67
C GLU A 160 -22.00 -73.04 -35.07
N GLY A 161 -21.37 -72.48 -36.11
CA GLY A 161 -21.63 -72.85 -37.51
C GLY A 161 -21.36 -71.76 -38.55
N ASP A 162 -21.18 -70.50 -38.15
CA ASP A 162 -21.01 -69.38 -39.10
C ASP A 162 -19.70 -69.43 -39.91
N GLY A 163 -18.74 -70.28 -39.52
CA GLY A 163 -17.52 -70.53 -40.30
C GLY A 163 -17.72 -71.40 -41.56
N GLN A 164 -18.87 -72.08 -41.74
CA GLN A 164 -19.06 -73.02 -42.85
C GLN A 164 -19.45 -72.36 -44.18
N ARG A 165 -19.83 -71.07 -44.16
CA ARG A 165 -20.28 -70.33 -45.35
C ARG A 165 -19.14 -69.80 -46.23
N PHE A 166 -17.90 -69.79 -45.72
CA PHE A 166 -16.73 -69.28 -46.43
C PHE A 166 -16.20 -70.20 -47.54
N ASN A 167 -16.72 -71.43 -47.69
CA ASN A 167 -16.16 -72.44 -48.59
C ASN A 167 -16.92 -72.64 -49.91
N ARG A 168 -17.81 -71.70 -50.30
CA ARG A 168 -18.59 -71.82 -51.54
C ARG A 168 -18.46 -70.58 -52.42
N GLY A 169 -17.61 -70.68 -53.44
CA GLY A 169 -17.69 -69.84 -54.64
C GLY A 169 -16.82 -68.59 -54.62
N VAL A 170 -15.67 -68.73 -55.26
CA VAL A 170 -14.78 -67.66 -55.74
C VAL A 170 -15.60 -66.57 -56.47
N ALA A 171 -15.82 -65.40 -55.85
CA ALA A 171 -16.00 -64.07 -56.49
C ALA A 171 -16.62 -62.96 -55.59
N SER A 172 -16.25 -62.82 -54.31
CA SER A 172 -16.59 -61.56 -53.60
C SER A 172 -15.68 -61.18 -52.43
N THR A 173 -14.44 -61.68 -52.39
CA THR A 173 -13.41 -61.00 -51.58
C THR A 173 -12.99 -59.74 -52.33
N GLN A 174 -13.73 -58.65 -52.12
CA GLN A 174 -13.32 -57.33 -52.58
C GLN A 174 -12.27 -56.81 -51.62
N TRP A 175 -11.02 -56.82 -52.07
CA TRP A 175 -9.94 -56.14 -51.36
C TRP A 175 -10.20 -54.64 -51.44
N VAL A 176 -10.42 -54.01 -50.29
CA VAL A 176 -10.52 -52.56 -50.17
C VAL A 176 -9.17 -52.08 -49.68
N GLU A 177 -8.48 -51.29 -50.51
CA GLU A 177 -7.19 -50.72 -50.15
C GLU A 177 -7.36 -49.81 -48.91
N PRO A 178 -6.52 -49.96 -47.88
CA PRO A 178 -6.55 -49.09 -46.71
C PRO A 178 -6.24 -47.64 -47.10
N ASP A 179 -7.03 -46.69 -46.60
CA ASP A 179 -6.87 -45.25 -46.88
C ASP A 179 -5.52 -44.67 -46.39
N ASP A 180 -4.81 -45.38 -45.52
CA ASP A 180 -3.53 -44.98 -44.92
C ASP A 180 -2.29 -45.49 -45.66
N ALA A 181 -2.47 -46.21 -46.78
CA ALA A 181 -1.40 -46.65 -47.66
C ALA A 181 -0.70 -45.45 -48.35
N LYS A 182 0.59 -45.25 -48.08
CA LYS A 182 1.38 -44.23 -48.78
C LYS A 182 2.09 -44.83 -49.99
N VAL A 183 1.68 -44.40 -51.19
CA VAL A 183 2.37 -44.70 -52.45
C VAL A 183 3.34 -43.58 -52.81
N ASP A 184 4.60 -43.91 -53.06
CA ASP A 184 5.60 -42.96 -53.54
C ASP A 184 5.33 -42.62 -55.01
N ALA A 185 4.85 -41.40 -55.28
CA ALA A 185 4.46 -40.94 -56.63
C ALA A 185 5.60 -40.96 -57.68
N LYS A 186 6.85 -41.20 -57.26
CA LYS A 186 8.02 -41.30 -58.15
C LYS A 186 8.35 -42.73 -58.59
N ASN A 187 7.80 -43.77 -57.95
CA ASN A 187 8.17 -45.14 -58.28
C ASN A 187 7.00 -46.10 -57.98
N SER A 188 6.19 -46.37 -59.00
CA SER A 188 4.97 -47.19 -58.91
C SER A 188 5.20 -48.69 -58.72
N SER A 189 6.45 -49.11 -58.48
CA SER A 189 6.86 -50.52 -58.34
C SER A 189 7.32 -50.88 -56.92
N LYS A 190 7.12 -50.01 -55.93
CA LYS A 190 7.41 -50.31 -54.51
C LYS A 190 6.12 -50.66 -53.77
N GLU A 191 6.21 -51.65 -52.88
CA GLU A 191 5.13 -52.03 -51.96
C GLU A 191 4.64 -50.83 -51.13
N PRO A 192 3.32 -50.72 -50.89
CA PRO A 192 2.75 -49.64 -50.08
C PRO A 192 3.30 -49.69 -48.65
N SER A 193 3.73 -48.52 -48.15
CA SER A 193 4.24 -48.38 -46.78
C SER A 193 3.13 -47.89 -45.85
N PHE A 194 2.97 -48.59 -44.73
CA PHE A 194 2.03 -48.22 -43.67
C PHE A 194 2.77 -47.58 -42.48
N PRO A 195 2.21 -46.54 -41.85
CA PRO A 195 2.78 -45.98 -40.64
C PRO A 195 2.61 -46.96 -39.47
N LEU A 196 3.69 -47.65 -39.09
CA LEU A 196 3.70 -48.66 -38.01
C LEU A 196 3.70 -48.06 -36.60
N SER A 197 3.59 -46.74 -36.44
CA SER A 197 3.51 -46.12 -35.13
C SER A 197 2.79 -44.77 -35.18
N PHE A 198 1.93 -44.56 -34.18
CA PHE A 198 1.51 -43.21 -33.81
C PHE A 198 2.71 -42.54 -33.16
N GLY A 199 3.38 -41.64 -33.89
CA GLY A 199 4.31 -40.70 -33.28
C GLY A 199 3.58 -39.90 -32.19
N PRO A 200 4.28 -39.43 -31.14
CA PRO A 200 3.63 -38.65 -30.09
C PRO A 200 2.89 -37.47 -30.75
N ALA A 201 1.59 -37.35 -30.48
CA ALA A 201 0.72 -36.27 -30.96
C ALA A 201 1.17 -34.86 -30.50
N GLN A 202 2.30 -34.80 -29.81
CA GLN A 202 2.87 -33.63 -29.20
C GLN A 202 3.70 -32.79 -30.15
N LYS A 203 3.91 -33.08 -31.44
CA LYS A 203 4.79 -32.20 -32.26
C LYS A 203 4.25 -30.77 -32.44
N SER A 204 2.92 -30.60 -32.45
CA SER A 204 2.29 -29.27 -32.42
C SER A 204 2.26 -28.67 -31.01
N LEU A 205 2.08 -29.51 -29.99
CA LEU A 205 2.07 -29.07 -28.60
C LEU A 205 3.49 -28.75 -28.10
N SER A 206 4.53 -29.44 -28.58
CA SER A 206 5.94 -29.22 -28.27
C SER A 206 6.44 -27.99 -29.00
N ALA A 207 6.03 -27.73 -30.24
CA ALA A 207 6.31 -26.46 -30.90
C ALA A 207 5.62 -25.26 -30.22
N ALA A 208 4.37 -25.45 -29.76
CA ALA A 208 3.67 -24.45 -28.96
C ALA A 208 4.31 -24.27 -27.57
N VAL A 209 4.66 -25.36 -26.89
CA VAL A 209 5.35 -25.36 -25.59
C VAL A 209 6.78 -24.86 -25.72
N GLU A 210 7.49 -25.09 -26.82
CA GLU A 210 8.81 -24.50 -27.09
C GLU A 210 8.67 -23.02 -27.41
N SER A 211 7.62 -22.57 -28.12
CA SER A 211 7.38 -21.13 -28.32
C SER A 211 7.00 -20.42 -27.00
N VAL A 212 6.18 -21.06 -26.16
CA VAL A 212 5.76 -20.54 -24.84
C VAL A 212 6.89 -20.69 -23.82
N ALA A 213 7.73 -21.71 -23.93
CA ALA A 213 8.92 -21.90 -23.11
C ALA A 213 10.10 -21.07 -23.61
N ASP A 214 10.16 -20.61 -24.86
CA ASP A 214 11.18 -19.66 -25.37
C ASP A 214 10.77 -18.21 -25.04
N VAL A 215 9.47 -17.89 -25.06
CA VAL A 215 8.93 -16.66 -24.46
C VAL A 215 9.06 -16.70 -22.93
N GLY A 216 8.77 -17.86 -22.34
CA GLY A 216 8.90 -18.13 -20.92
C GLY A 216 10.34 -18.15 -20.45
N SER A 217 11.30 -18.69 -21.20
CA SER A 217 12.72 -18.72 -20.83
C SER A 217 13.45 -17.42 -21.15
N ARG A 218 13.01 -16.64 -22.15
CA ARG A 218 13.39 -15.22 -22.26
C ARG A 218 12.85 -14.37 -21.11
N ALA A 219 11.68 -14.72 -20.56
CA ALA A 219 11.12 -14.07 -19.37
C ALA A 219 11.66 -14.62 -18.03
N VAL A 220 12.08 -15.88 -17.96
CA VAL A 220 12.60 -16.58 -16.77
C VAL A 220 14.12 -16.41 -16.64
N GLY A 221 14.82 -16.07 -17.73
CA GLY A 221 16.21 -15.60 -17.70
C GLY A 221 16.35 -14.12 -17.29
N ALA A 222 15.25 -13.36 -17.27
CA ALA A 222 15.22 -12.07 -16.64
C ALA A 222 14.98 -12.29 -15.14
N SER A 223 16.00 -12.02 -14.32
CA SER A 223 15.79 -11.76 -12.89
C SER A 223 14.64 -10.76 -12.75
N THR A 224 13.45 -11.24 -12.37
CA THR A 224 12.30 -10.38 -12.12
C THR A 224 12.60 -9.64 -10.83
N LYS A 225 13.30 -8.51 -10.95
CA LYS A 225 13.49 -7.59 -9.84
C LYS A 225 12.10 -7.04 -9.50
N ALA A 226 11.61 -7.34 -8.30
CA ALA A 226 10.41 -6.67 -7.80
C ALA A 226 10.70 -5.17 -7.76
N VAL A 227 9.90 -4.38 -8.47
CA VAL A 227 10.01 -2.91 -8.51
C VAL A 227 8.72 -2.33 -7.94
N TYR A 228 8.88 -1.46 -6.94
CA TYR A 228 7.78 -0.67 -6.41
C TYR A 228 7.49 0.49 -7.37
N THR A 229 6.21 0.73 -7.67
CA THR A 229 5.78 1.76 -8.63
C THR A 229 4.75 2.66 -7.99
N VAL A 230 4.91 3.98 -8.16
CA VAL A 230 3.90 4.98 -7.80
C VAL A 230 3.22 5.45 -9.10
N PRO A 231 1.94 5.11 -9.35
CA PRO A 231 1.23 5.58 -10.53
C PRO A 231 0.96 7.10 -10.47
N SER A 232 0.72 7.71 -11.63
CA SER A 232 0.54 9.16 -11.79
C SER A 232 -0.69 9.74 -11.06
N ASN A 233 -1.64 8.90 -10.66
CA ASN A 233 -2.86 9.30 -9.93
C ASN A 233 -2.87 8.78 -8.49
N SER A 234 -1.72 8.40 -7.93
CA SER A 234 -1.63 8.02 -6.52
C SER A 234 -2.04 9.17 -5.61
N THR A 235 -2.87 8.87 -4.62
CA THR A 235 -3.22 9.82 -3.55
C THR A 235 -2.26 9.63 -2.38
N LEU A 236 -1.48 10.67 -2.05
CA LEU A 236 -0.50 10.67 -0.97
C LEU A 236 -1.09 11.42 0.24
N MET A 237 -1.79 10.67 1.10
CA MET A 237 -2.49 11.23 2.27
C MET A 237 -1.51 11.61 3.39
N GLY A 238 -1.92 12.46 4.34
CA GLY A 238 -1.07 12.78 5.52
C GLY A 238 0.15 13.66 5.23
N SER A 239 0.18 14.31 4.07
CA SER A 239 1.28 15.20 3.67
C SER A 239 1.24 16.53 4.43
N ILE A 240 2.41 17.08 4.80
CA ILE A 240 2.53 18.32 5.60
C ILE A 240 3.11 19.45 4.75
N ALA A 241 2.43 20.58 4.67
CA ALA A 241 2.95 21.77 3.98
C ALA A 241 4.09 22.42 4.80
N MET A 242 5.25 22.65 4.15
CA MET A 242 6.39 23.38 4.75
C MET A 242 6.21 24.89 4.71
N THR A 243 5.36 25.36 3.80
CA THR A 243 5.10 26.77 3.53
C THR A 243 3.62 27.01 3.65
N ALA A 244 3.22 28.23 4.04
CA ALA A 244 1.83 28.64 3.97
C ALA A 244 1.29 28.45 2.53
N LEU A 245 0.08 27.89 2.43
CA LEU A 245 -0.65 27.81 1.17
C LEU A 245 -1.32 29.16 0.92
N ILE A 246 -0.73 29.97 0.04
CA ILE A 246 -1.24 31.29 -0.30
C ILE A 246 -1.73 31.26 -1.74
N GLY A 247 -3.01 31.54 -1.94
CA GLY A 247 -3.60 31.59 -3.28
C GLY A 247 -3.88 33.02 -3.71
N ARG A 248 -3.26 33.48 -4.81
CA ARG A 248 -3.69 34.72 -5.48
C ARG A 248 -4.91 34.44 -6.35
N VAL A 249 -5.92 35.31 -6.28
CA VAL A 249 -7.17 35.16 -7.03
C VAL A 249 -6.94 35.58 -8.49
N PRO A 250 -7.27 34.74 -9.48
CA PRO A 250 -7.13 35.10 -10.89
C PRO A 250 -8.07 36.24 -11.28
N ILE A 251 -7.60 37.09 -12.19
CA ILE A 251 -8.41 38.09 -12.89
C ILE A 251 -8.45 37.66 -14.37
N ASP A 252 -9.64 37.64 -14.96
CA ASP A 252 -9.86 37.19 -16.36
C ASP A 252 -9.36 35.77 -16.66
N GLY A 253 -9.42 34.87 -15.66
CA GLY A 253 -9.01 33.47 -15.80
C GLY A 253 -7.50 33.22 -15.78
N THR A 254 -6.67 34.26 -15.56
CA THR A 254 -5.23 34.12 -15.43
C THR A 254 -4.74 34.52 -14.04
N VAL A 255 -3.86 33.70 -13.46
CA VAL A 255 -3.19 34.04 -12.19
C VAL A 255 -1.85 34.66 -12.53
N ASN A 256 -1.70 35.96 -12.24
CA ASN A 256 -0.41 36.62 -12.33
C ASN A 256 0.42 36.28 -11.09
N ASP A 257 1.57 35.62 -11.29
CA ASP A 257 2.51 35.21 -10.25
C ASP A 257 1.89 34.29 -9.16
N PRO A 258 1.58 33.02 -9.49
CA PRO A 258 1.04 32.07 -8.53
C PRO A 258 2.07 31.75 -7.44
N TYR A 259 1.62 31.62 -6.20
CA TYR A 259 2.52 31.47 -5.06
C TYR A 259 3.13 30.07 -5.00
N PRO A 260 4.45 29.91 -4.86
CA PRO A 260 5.06 28.59 -4.76
C PRO A 260 4.77 27.96 -3.40
N PHE A 261 4.55 26.65 -3.36
CA PHE A 261 4.42 25.90 -2.12
C PHE A 261 5.31 24.66 -2.12
N LYS A 262 5.69 24.23 -0.92
CA LYS A 262 6.41 22.96 -0.69
C LYS A 262 5.69 22.10 0.33
N VAL A 263 5.64 20.80 0.06
CA VAL A 263 4.99 19.80 0.90
C VAL A 263 5.96 18.65 1.14
N LEU A 264 6.03 18.17 2.38
CA LEU A 264 6.75 16.97 2.76
C LEU A 264 5.78 15.80 2.89
N ILE A 265 6.18 14.68 2.31
CA ILE A 265 5.47 13.41 2.38
C ILE A 265 6.35 12.45 3.17
N GLY A 266 5.83 12.01 4.31
CA GLY A 266 6.48 11.03 5.16
C GLY A 266 6.54 9.64 4.49
N PRO A 267 7.38 8.72 5.00
CA PRO A 267 7.54 7.38 4.44
C PRO A 267 6.20 6.63 4.38
N ASP A 268 5.42 6.70 5.46
CA ASP A 268 4.11 6.03 5.61
C ASP A 268 3.03 6.58 4.67
N ASN A 269 3.28 7.75 4.09
CA ASN A 269 2.32 8.53 3.29
C ASN A 269 2.61 8.46 1.78
N LEU A 270 3.65 7.73 1.38
CA LEU A 270 4.09 7.65 -0.01
C LEU A 270 3.19 6.78 -0.89
N THR A 271 2.34 5.93 -0.30
CA THR A 271 1.48 5.03 -1.05
C THR A 271 0.01 5.14 -0.68
N ALA A 272 -0.85 5.05 -1.70
CA ALA A 272 -2.29 5.14 -1.55
C ALA A 272 -2.91 3.89 -0.89
N ASN A 273 -2.20 2.76 -0.86
CA ASN A 273 -2.70 1.47 -0.39
C ASN A 273 -2.04 1.00 0.93
N GLY A 274 -1.29 1.87 1.62
CA GLY A 274 -0.56 1.49 2.84
C GLY A 274 0.51 0.42 2.62
N ILE A 275 1.08 0.36 1.41
CA ILE A 275 2.21 -0.52 1.09
C ILE A 275 3.47 0.31 1.26
N ASP A 276 4.34 -0.07 2.19
CA ASP A 276 5.60 0.65 2.37
C ASP A 276 6.53 0.40 1.18
N ILE A 277 7.09 1.48 0.63
CA ILE A 277 8.14 1.39 -0.39
C ILE A 277 9.47 1.27 0.37
N PRO A 278 10.17 0.13 0.30
CA PRO A 278 11.46 0.00 0.95
C PRO A 278 12.46 1.01 0.38
N ASP A 279 13.41 1.40 1.21
CA ASP A 279 14.50 2.31 0.87
C ASP A 279 14.09 3.75 0.55
N VAL A 280 12.81 4.15 0.62
CA VAL A 280 12.39 5.56 0.49
C VAL A 280 12.20 6.18 1.87
N ALA A 281 12.94 7.25 2.15
CA ALA A 281 12.85 7.98 3.41
C ALA A 281 11.71 9.00 3.42
N GLY A 282 11.34 9.52 2.25
CA GLY A 282 10.27 10.49 2.07
C GLY A 282 10.25 11.10 0.67
N ALA A 283 9.31 11.99 0.42
CA ALA A 283 9.30 12.82 -0.78
C ALA A 283 9.03 14.29 -0.46
N VAL A 284 9.63 15.17 -1.27
CA VAL A 284 9.40 16.61 -1.25
C VAL A 284 8.67 16.99 -2.51
N VAL A 285 7.50 17.59 -2.36
CA VAL A 285 6.67 18.05 -3.48
C VAL A 285 6.77 19.56 -3.59
N SER A 286 6.95 20.04 -4.82
CA SER A 286 6.96 21.46 -5.14
C SER A 286 5.84 21.77 -6.12
N GLY A 287 5.13 22.88 -5.89
CA GLY A 287 3.99 23.26 -6.70
C GLY A 287 3.70 24.76 -6.66
N THR A 288 2.63 25.15 -7.33
CA THR A 288 2.13 26.52 -7.39
C THR A 288 0.67 26.57 -6.95
N ALA A 289 0.34 27.53 -6.10
CA ALA A 289 -0.97 27.73 -5.52
C ALA A 289 -1.68 28.97 -6.12
N SER A 290 -2.99 28.85 -6.27
CA SER A 290 -3.91 29.88 -6.73
C SER A 290 -5.13 29.93 -5.83
N GLY A 291 -5.70 31.12 -5.64
CA GLY A 291 -6.84 31.33 -4.76
C GLY A 291 -8.15 31.29 -5.53
N ASP A 292 -9.18 30.72 -4.92
CA ASP A 292 -10.57 30.91 -5.33
C ASP A 292 -11.24 31.82 -4.31
N TRP A 293 -11.58 33.04 -4.71
CA TRP A 293 -12.23 34.01 -3.84
C TRP A 293 -13.64 33.57 -3.45
N THR A 294 -14.38 32.98 -4.39
CA THR A 294 -15.79 32.60 -4.19
C THR A 294 -15.92 31.50 -3.14
N LEU A 295 -14.98 30.56 -3.16
CA LEU A 295 -14.94 29.43 -2.22
C LEU A 295 -14.03 29.68 -1.02
N SER A 296 -13.36 30.86 -0.97
CA SER A 296 -12.39 31.21 0.06
C SER A 296 -11.38 30.09 0.34
N CYS A 297 -10.82 29.52 -0.73
CA CYS A 297 -9.92 28.37 -0.65
C CYS A 297 -8.71 28.50 -1.58
N VAL A 298 -7.73 27.63 -1.37
CA VAL A 298 -6.51 27.55 -2.19
C VAL A 298 -6.53 26.27 -3.02
N ARG A 299 -6.24 26.41 -4.31
CA ARG A 299 -5.96 25.31 -5.24
C ARG A 299 -4.47 25.25 -5.51
N GLY A 300 -3.84 24.12 -5.20
CA GLY A 300 -2.43 23.86 -5.47
C GLY A 300 -2.24 22.85 -6.58
N GLN A 301 -1.40 23.18 -7.55
CA GLN A 301 -0.95 22.29 -8.61
C GLN A 301 0.49 21.86 -8.37
N ILE A 302 0.75 20.56 -8.44
CA ILE A 302 2.08 19.97 -8.25
C ILE A 302 2.90 20.12 -9.53
N ARG A 303 4.13 20.62 -9.42
CA ARG A 303 5.08 20.78 -10.54
C ARG A 303 6.14 19.69 -10.55
N SER A 304 6.70 19.36 -9.40
CA SER A 304 7.72 18.34 -9.27
C SER A 304 7.63 17.60 -7.93
N VAL A 305 8.11 16.37 -7.93
CA VAL A 305 8.22 15.49 -6.76
C VAL A 305 9.65 14.97 -6.71
N THR A 306 10.34 15.19 -5.60
CA THR A 306 11.68 14.67 -5.34
C THR A 306 11.60 13.60 -4.26
N PHE A 307 11.87 12.35 -4.65
CA PHE A 307 12.00 11.22 -3.74
C PHE A 307 13.41 11.21 -3.15
N VAL A 308 13.50 10.98 -1.84
CA VAL A 308 14.75 10.83 -1.10
C VAL A 308 14.83 9.40 -0.60
N PHE A 309 15.89 8.70 -0.99
CA PHE A 309 16.15 7.32 -0.59
C PHE A 309 17.02 7.28 0.68
N GLN A 310 16.97 6.17 1.41
CA GLN A 310 17.73 5.95 2.65
C GLN A 310 19.25 5.94 2.41
N ASP A 311 19.68 5.63 1.19
CA ASP A 311 21.08 5.69 0.74
C ASP A 311 21.56 7.13 0.43
N GLY A 312 20.68 8.13 0.54
CA GLY A 312 20.95 9.52 0.22
C GLY A 312 20.80 9.86 -1.27
N THR A 313 20.44 8.90 -2.12
CA THR A 313 20.10 9.14 -3.52
C THR A 313 18.82 9.97 -3.59
N ILE A 314 18.72 10.85 -4.58
CA ILE A 314 17.49 11.59 -4.87
C ILE A 314 17.03 11.33 -6.31
N ARG A 315 15.72 11.27 -6.51
CA ARG A 315 15.10 11.19 -7.84
C ARG A 315 13.98 12.22 -7.94
N THR A 316 14.13 13.17 -8.86
CA THR A 316 13.12 14.20 -9.13
C THR A 316 12.35 13.85 -10.38
N VAL A 317 11.01 13.94 -10.29
CA VAL A 317 10.07 13.76 -11.38
C VAL A 317 9.29 15.07 -11.56
N PRO A 318 9.07 15.57 -12.79
CA PRO A 318 9.77 15.17 -14.01
C PRO A 318 11.28 15.46 -13.87
N GLU A 319 12.12 14.71 -14.60
CA GLU A 319 13.56 15.02 -14.61
C GLU A 319 13.75 16.42 -15.21
N ASP A 320 14.49 17.29 -14.51
CA ASP A 320 14.87 18.59 -15.03
C ASP A 320 15.76 18.38 -16.27
N SER A 321 15.17 18.44 -17.46
CA SER A 321 15.86 18.29 -18.75
C SER A 321 16.73 19.52 -19.05
N SER A 322 17.72 19.75 -18.21
CA SER A 322 18.73 20.79 -18.36
C SER A 322 19.89 20.27 -19.22
N LYS A 323 19.58 19.81 -20.45
CA LYS A 323 20.52 19.63 -21.56
C LYS A 323 19.80 19.18 -22.84
N GLY A 324 19.65 20.13 -23.77
CA GLY A 324 19.73 19.93 -25.22
C GLY A 324 18.66 19.07 -25.91
N GLY A 325 17.76 19.70 -26.65
CA GLY A 325 16.92 18.98 -27.60
C GLY A 325 15.81 19.81 -28.22
N ASN A 326 16.17 20.68 -29.16
CA ASN A 326 15.25 21.30 -30.11
C ASN A 326 14.41 20.20 -30.79
N SER A 327 13.18 19.99 -30.32
CA SER A 327 12.19 19.13 -30.96
C SER A 327 10.85 19.85 -30.95
N GLY A 328 10.63 20.59 -32.03
CA GLY A 328 9.32 21.13 -32.36
C GLY A 328 8.33 19.99 -32.56
N GLY A 329 7.34 19.92 -31.67
CA GLY A 329 6.17 19.09 -31.79
C GLY A 329 4.93 19.95 -31.69
N ASN A 330 4.43 20.40 -32.84
CA ASN A 330 3.19 21.14 -32.97
C ASN A 330 2.01 20.24 -32.54
N SER A 331 1.39 20.56 -31.39
CA SER A 331 0.07 20.03 -31.02
C SER A 331 -0.78 21.17 -30.46
N GLY A 332 -1.36 21.91 -31.40
CA GLY A 332 -2.45 22.85 -31.13
C GLY A 332 -3.66 22.09 -30.58
N HIS A 333 -4.07 22.44 -29.37
CA HIS A 333 -5.45 22.39 -28.88
C HIS A 333 -5.59 23.51 -27.85
N ASN A 334 -6.29 24.57 -28.25
CA ASN A 334 -6.69 25.69 -27.41
C ASN A 334 -7.83 25.26 -26.50
N GLY A 335 -7.60 25.31 -25.19
CA GLY A 335 -8.59 25.04 -24.14
C GLY A 335 -7.93 24.85 -22.78
N ALA A 336 -7.60 25.95 -22.11
CA ALA A 336 -7.31 26.04 -20.67
C ALA A 336 -6.35 24.96 -20.08
N ARG A 337 -5.04 25.11 -20.32
CA ARG A 337 -4.03 24.26 -19.66
C ARG A 337 -3.80 24.69 -18.19
N ILE A 338 -4.61 24.10 -17.32
CA ILE A 338 -4.17 23.59 -16.00
C ILE A 338 -3.43 22.22 -16.20
N GLN A 339 -3.15 21.83 -17.45
CA GLN A 339 -2.59 20.53 -17.86
C GLN A 339 -1.05 20.51 -17.98
N GLY A 340 -0.33 20.76 -16.89
CA GLY A 340 1.14 20.68 -16.90
C GLY A 340 1.76 20.36 -15.55
N GLY A 341 0.97 19.79 -14.65
CA GLY A 341 1.42 19.42 -13.30
C GLY A 341 1.20 17.93 -13.07
N LEU A 342 2.01 17.35 -12.19
CA LEU A 342 1.95 15.92 -11.85
C LEU A 342 0.69 15.53 -11.05
N GLY A 343 0.00 16.52 -10.47
CA GLY A 343 -1.18 16.32 -9.64
C GLY A 343 -1.66 17.62 -9.00
N TRP A 344 -2.56 17.50 -8.03
CA TRP A 344 -3.11 18.61 -7.24
C TRP A 344 -3.14 18.27 -5.76
N ILE A 345 -3.25 19.29 -4.91
CA ILE A 345 -3.54 19.12 -3.48
C ILE A 345 -5.05 19.11 -3.25
N SER A 346 -5.51 18.34 -2.28
CA SER A 346 -6.90 18.28 -1.87
C SER A 346 -7.03 18.35 -0.35
N ASP A 347 -8.24 18.62 0.10
CA ASP A 347 -8.63 18.38 1.49
C ASP A 347 -8.66 16.86 1.81
N PRO A 348 -8.89 16.47 3.09
CA PRO A 348 -9.01 15.06 3.47
C PRO A 348 -10.14 14.29 2.79
N TYR A 349 -11.10 14.98 2.16
CA TYR A 349 -12.24 14.39 1.44
C TYR A 349 -11.99 14.28 -0.07
N GLY A 350 -10.81 14.69 -0.56
CA GLY A 350 -10.44 14.64 -1.98
C GLY A 350 -10.93 15.84 -2.80
N ILE A 351 -11.43 16.90 -2.17
CA ILE A 351 -11.87 18.12 -2.84
C ILE A 351 -10.63 18.98 -3.14
N PRO A 352 -10.39 19.40 -4.40
CA PRO A 352 -9.21 20.18 -4.80
C PRO A 352 -9.35 21.67 -4.45
N CYS A 353 -9.65 21.96 -3.18
CA CYS A 353 -9.94 23.28 -2.63
C CYS A 353 -9.68 23.20 -1.13
N VAL A 354 -8.47 23.62 -0.72
CA VAL A 354 -8.06 23.60 0.69
C VAL A 354 -8.49 24.91 1.32
N SER A 355 -9.44 24.84 2.25
CA SER A 355 -9.95 25.99 2.99
C SER A 355 -8.85 26.59 3.87
N GLY A 356 -8.76 27.91 3.92
CA GLY A 356 -7.92 28.60 4.90
C GLY A 356 -8.61 28.65 6.27
N GLU A 357 -7.82 28.66 7.34
CA GLU A 357 -8.30 28.99 8.69
C GLU A 357 -8.32 30.50 8.93
#